data_AF-A0A925QVB0-F1
#
_entry.id   AF-A0A925QVB0-F1
#
_cell.length_a   1.000
_cell.length_b   1.000
_cell.length_c   1.000
_cell.angle_alpha   90.00
_cell.angle_beta   90.00
_cell.angle_gamma   90.00
#
_symmetry.space_group_name_H-M   'P 1'
#
loop_
_entity.id
_entity.type
_entity.pdbx_description
1 polymer ?
#
loop_
_entity_poly.entity_id
_entity_poly.type
_entity_poly.pdbx_seq_one_letter_code
_entity_poly.pdbx_strand_id
1 'polypeptide(L)' 'MTAIIEVKAREVLDSRGNPTVEADVMLESGVVG' A
#
# COMPACT_ATOMS: atom_id res chain seq x y z
N MET A 1 13.76 -8.49 9.72
CA MET A 1 13.21 -7.52 10.69
C MET A 1 11.83 -7.09 10.19
N THR A 2 10.85 -6.86 11.06
CA THR A 2 9.45 -6.56 10.68
C THR A 2 9.07 -5.09 10.85
N ALA A 3 10.05 -4.21 11.08
CA ALA A 3 9.81 -2.78 11.19
C ALA A 3 9.32 -2.22 9.85
N ILE A 4 8.28 -1.39 9.89
CA ILE A 4 7.77 -0.65 8.72
C ILE A 4 8.65 0.58 8.52
N ILE A 5 9.10 0.81 7.29
CA ILE A 5 9.98 1.94 6.95
C ILE A 5 9.34 2.92 5.95
N GLU A 6 8.33 2.48 5.19
CA GLU A 6 7.61 3.34 4.25
C GLU A 6 6.16 2.87 4.09
N VAL A 7 5.23 3.84 3.93
CA VAL A 7 3.84 3.61 3.55
C VAL A 7 3.46 4.61 2.47
N LYS A 8 2.99 4.13 1.32
CA LYS A 8 2.53 4.95 0.20
C LYS A 8 1.07 4.63 -0.10
N ALA A 9 0.20 5.62 -0.13
CA ALA A 9 -1.21 5.47 -0.49
C ALA A 9 -1.54 6.21 -1.79
N ARG A 10 -2.47 5.66 -2.57
CA ARG A 10 -3.01 6.26 -3.79
C ARG A 10 -4.51 5.99 -3.92
N GLU A 11 -5.21 6.89 -4.60
CA GLU A 11 -6.58 6.65 -5.02
C GLU A 11 -6.59 5.75 -6.27
N VAL A 12 -7.46 4.74 -6.27
CA VAL A 12 -7.71 3.82 -7.40
C VAL A 12 -9.22 3.61 -7.55
N LEU A 13 -9.66 2.93 -8.60
CA LEU A 13 -11.07 2.58 -8.79
C LEU A 13 -11.33 1.12 -8.41
N ASP A 14 -12.42 0.86 -7.67
CA ASP A 14 -12.90 -0.50 -7.38
C ASP A 14 -13.55 -1.14 -8.62
N SER A 15 -13.97 -2.40 -8.50
CA SER A 15 -14.63 -3.13 -9.60
C SER A 15 -15.99 -2.57 -10.03
N ARG A 16 -16.55 -1.62 -9.25
CA ARG A 16 -17.79 -0.90 -9.54
C ARG A 16 -17.53 0.52 -10.04
N GLY A 17 -16.27 0.91 -10.22
CA GLY A 17 -15.86 2.23 -10.69
C GLY A 17 -15.90 3.33 -9.62
N ASN A 18 -15.99 2.97 -8.34
CA ASN A 18 -15.95 3.96 -7.26
C ASN A 18 -14.50 4.22 -6.81
N PRO A 19 -14.13 5.47 -6.47
CA PRO A 19 -12.86 5.76 -5.83
C PRO A 19 -12.67 4.96 -4.52
N THR A 20 -11.51 4.35 -4.38
CA THR A 20 -11.04 3.64 -3.18
C THR A 20 -9.54 3.87 -2.99
N VAL A 21 -8.99 3.40 -1.88
CA VAL A 21 -7.56 3.57 -1.55
C VAL A 21 -6.82 2.25 -1.69
N GLU A 22 -5.66 2.31 -2.33
CA GLU A 22 -4.65 1.25 -2.32
C GLU A 22 -3.40 1.75 -1.62
N ALA A 23 -2.75 0.89 -0.84
CA ALA A 23 -1.55 1.24 -0.10
C ALA A 23 -0.48 0.16 -0.27
N ASP A 24 0.77 0.60 -0.46
CA ASP A 24 1.95 -0.25 -0.42
C ASP A 24 2.73 0.05 0.88
N VAL A 25 3.12 -0.99 1.60
CA VAL A 25 3.89 -0.94 2.85
C VAL A 25 5.24 -1.62 2.63
N MET A 26 6.33 -0.90 2.87
CA MET A 26 7.68 -1.47 2.83
C MET A 26 8.20 -1.75 4.23
N LEU A 27 8.66 -2.98 4.45
CA LEU A 27 9.38 -3.38 5.66
C LEU A 27 10.88 -3.16 5.49
N GLU A 28 11.59 -3.02 6.60
CA GLU A 28 13.06 -2.98 6.64
C GLU A 28 13.70 -4.25 6.04
N SER A 29 12.99 -5.39 6.06
CA SER A 29 13.41 -6.61 5.36
C SER A 29 13.34 -6.52 3.82
N GLY A 30 12.83 -5.41 3.27
CA GLY A 30 12.62 -5.21 1.84
C GLY A 30 11.32 -5.83 1.29
N VAL A 31 10.50 -6.45 2.14
CA VAL A 31 9.18 -6.97 1.74
C VAL A 31 8.23 -5.80 1.49
N VAL A 32 7.46 -5.88 0.40
CA VAL A 32 6.41 -4.91 0.02
C VAL A 32 5.07 -5.62 -0.11
N GLY A 33 4.00 -5.01 0.37
CA GLY A 33 2.63 -5.49 0.18
C GLY A 33 1.57 -4.50 0.61
#